data_AF-A0A9X7NZM5-F1
#
_entry.id   AF-A0A9X7NZM5-F1
#
_cell.length_a   1.000
_cell.length_b   1.000
_cell.length_c   1.000
_cell.angle_alpha   90.00
_cell.angle_beta   90.00
_cell.angle_gamma   90.00
#
_symmetry.space_group_name_H-M   'P 1'
#
loop_
_entity.id
_entity.type
_entity.pdbx_description
1 polymer ?
#
loop_
_entity_poly.entity_id
_entity_poly.type
_entity_poly.pdbx_seq_one_letter_code
_entity_poly.pdbx_strand_id
1 'polypeptide(L)'
;MSQWFNLAATCKILVFGLLVGGLLPALFAVGVRVNVAGNGVPAVTGTAATDGGRRPLLLAVSWAIFLVVLAVAVVGVLFIARDFLGHHLGWYLLGAKPA
;
A
#
# COMPACT_ATOMS: atom_id res chain seq x y z
N MET A 1 17.12 22.40 -30.08
CA MET A 1 16.69 21.02 -30.40
C MET A 1 16.02 20.32 -29.19
N SER A 2 15.04 20.96 -28.50
CA SER A 2 14.38 20.36 -27.31
C SER A 2 12.84 20.34 -27.38
N GLN A 3 12.25 20.58 -28.55
CA GLN A 3 10.78 20.62 -28.69
C GLN A 3 10.14 19.22 -28.84
N TRP A 4 10.91 18.16 -29.12
CA TRP A 4 10.34 16.82 -29.27
C TRP A 4 9.93 16.19 -27.93
N PHE A 5 10.53 16.63 -26.81
CA PHE A 5 10.26 16.09 -25.48
C PHE A 5 9.88 17.21 -24.50
N ASN A 6 8.62 17.23 -24.11
CA ASN A 6 8.11 18.20 -23.14
C ASN A 6 8.43 17.73 -21.72
N LEU A 7 9.61 18.13 -21.20
CA LEU A 7 10.06 17.79 -19.85
C LEU A 7 9.04 18.19 -18.78
N ALA A 8 8.34 19.31 -18.95
CA ALA A 8 7.34 19.79 -18.00
C ALA A 8 6.11 18.87 -17.94
N ALA A 9 5.63 18.41 -19.10
CA ALA A 9 4.55 17.42 -19.19
C ALA A 9 4.97 16.07 -18.61
N THR A 10 6.17 15.59 -18.96
CA THR A 10 6.73 14.35 -18.41
C THR A 10 6.84 14.42 -16.89
N CYS A 11 7.35 15.52 -16.34
CA CYS A 11 7.52 15.68 -14.90
C CYS A 11 6.17 15.63 -14.17
N LYS A 12 5.12 16.22 -14.73
CA LYS A 12 3.75 16.12 -14.20
C LYS A 12 3.25 14.67 -14.17
N ILE A 13 3.45 13.93 -15.26
CA ILE A 13 3.03 12.52 -15.35
C ILE A 13 3.83 11.66 -14.36
N LEU A 14 5.13 11.90 -14.24
CA LEU A 14 5.98 11.22 -13.27
C LEU A 14 5.50 11.44 -11.84
N VAL A 15 5.26 12.70 -11.45
CA VAL A 15 4.75 13.03 -10.11
C VAL A 15 3.40 12.39 -9.88
N PHE A 16 2.49 12.46 -10.85
CA PHE A 16 1.17 11.84 -10.73
C PHE A 16 1.26 10.30 -10.63
N GLY A 17 2.05 9.66 -11.47
CA GLY A 17 2.27 8.21 -11.44
C GLY A 17 2.92 7.75 -10.14
N LEU A 18 3.87 8.52 -9.61
CA LEU A 18 4.49 8.25 -8.31
C LEU A 18 3.48 8.41 -7.16
N LEU A 19 2.66 9.46 -7.19
CA LEU A 19 1.66 9.73 -6.16
C LEU A 19 0.46 8.78 -6.23
N VAL A 20 0.06 8.30 -7.40
CA VAL A 20 -1.10 7.41 -7.54
C VAL A 20 -0.68 5.94 -7.48
N GLY A 21 0.37 5.56 -8.19
CA GLY A 21 0.86 4.18 -8.22
C GLY A 21 1.80 3.85 -7.06
N GLY A 22 2.68 4.77 -6.68
CA GLY A 22 3.69 4.57 -5.64
C GLY A 22 3.20 4.76 -4.20
N LEU A 23 2.00 5.33 -4.01
CA LEU A 23 1.45 5.58 -2.68
C LEU A 23 1.22 4.30 -1.88
N LEU A 24 0.67 3.27 -2.51
CA LEU A 24 0.34 2.03 -1.82
C LEU A 24 1.60 1.28 -1.35
N PRO A 25 2.64 1.08 -2.20
CA PRO A 25 3.93 0.55 -1.74
C PRO A 25 4.60 1.43 -0.67
N ALA A 26 4.53 2.76 -0.81
CA ALA A 26 5.10 3.68 0.16
C ALA A 26 4.42 3.56 1.53
N LEU A 27 3.08 3.48 1.55
CA LEU A 27 2.30 3.30 2.77
C LEU A 27 2.64 1.96 3.46
N PHE A 28 2.80 0.88 2.69
CA PHE A 28 3.25 -0.40 3.22
C PHE A 28 4.65 -0.31 3.85
N ALA A 29 5.60 0.35 3.18
CA ALA A 29 6.95 0.56 3.71
C ALA A 29 6.93 1.36 5.03
N VAL A 30 6.08 2.38 5.14
CA VAL A 30 5.85 3.10 6.40
C VAL A 30 5.30 2.15 7.49
N GLY A 31 4.32 1.31 7.16
CA GLY A 31 3.79 0.30 8.08
C GLY A 31 4.88 -0.64 8.63
N VAL A 32 5.77 -1.14 7.77
CA VAL A 32 6.92 -1.97 8.17
C VAL A 32 7.85 -1.19 9.09
N ARG A 33 8.20 0.05 8.75
CA ARG A 33 9.09 0.88 9.59
C ARG A 33 8.50 1.13 10.98
N VAL A 34 7.21 1.42 11.07
CA VAL A 34 6.49 1.61 12.35
C VAL A 34 6.43 0.29 13.14
N ASN A 35 6.23 -0.85 12.46
CA ASN A 35 6.20 -2.16 13.11
C ASN A 35 7.53 -2.53 13.75
N VAL A 36 8.65 -2.31 13.05
CA VAL A 36 10.01 -2.53 13.57
C VAL A 36 10.26 -1.67 14.80
N ALA A 37 9.89 -0.39 14.75
CA ALA A 37 9.99 0.52 15.89
C ALA A 37 9.09 0.11 17.08
N GLY A 38 7.94 -0.52 16.81
CA GLY A 38 7.02 -1.02 17.82
C GLY A 38 7.49 -2.32 18.50
N ASN A 39 8.20 -3.18 17.77
CA ASN A 39 8.72 -4.45 18.29
C ASN A 39 10.04 -4.31 19.05
N GLY A 40 10.67 -3.12 19.05
CA GLY A 40 11.94 -2.90 19.75
C GLY A 40 13.09 -3.72 19.16
N VAL A 41 13.02 -4.10 17.88
CA VAL A 41 14.07 -4.88 17.22
C VAL A 41 15.31 -3.99 17.09
N PRO A 42 16.50 -4.44 17.55
CA PRO A 42 17.73 -3.67 17.42
C PRO A 42 18.03 -3.37 15.95
N ALA A 43 18.45 -2.14 15.66
CA ALA A 43 18.83 -1.73 14.31
C ALA A 43 20.11 -2.44 13.80
N VAL A 44 20.91 -3.02 14.71
CA VAL A 44 22.16 -3.72 14.42
C VAL A 44 22.20 -5.06 15.16
N THR A 45 22.45 -6.14 14.43
CA THR A 45 22.64 -7.49 14.96
C THR A 45 23.80 -7.50 15.96
N GLY A 46 23.54 -7.85 17.22
CA GLY A 46 24.56 -7.91 18.28
C GLY A 46 24.58 -6.72 19.24
N THR A 47 23.77 -5.68 19.01
CA THR A 47 23.49 -4.70 20.06
C THR A 47 22.39 -5.23 20.97
N ALA A 48 22.61 -5.20 22.30
CA ALA A 48 21.55 -5.47 23.26
C ALA A 48 20.37 -4.53 22.96
N ALA A 49 19.16 -5.09 22.85
CA ALA A 49 17.95 -4.28 22.72
C ALA A 49 17.95 -3.27 23.86
N THR A 50 18.12 -1.99 23.55
CA THR A 50 18.22 -0.93 24.55
C THR A 50 16.86 -0.70 25.18
N ASP A 51 16.49 -1.50 26.18
CA ASP A 51 15.42 -1.34 27.20
C ASP A 51 14.05 -0.76 26.76
N GLY A 52 13.81 -0.64 25.47
CA GLY A 52 12.64 -0.05 24.86
C GLY A 52 11.62 -1.14 24.64
N GLY A 53 10.98 -1.55 25.74
CA GLY A 53 9.92 -2.55 25.73
C GLY A 53 8.90 -2.33 24.59
N ARG A 54 8.36 -3.45 24.10
CA ARG A 54 7.35 -3.52 23.03
C ARG A 54 6.33 -2.38 23.18
N ARG A 55 6.22 -1.51 22.17
CA ARG A 55 5.34 -0.34 22.19
C ARG A 55 4.00 -0.70 21.54
N PRO A 56 2.97 -1.11 22.32
CA PRO A 56 1.73 -1.66 21.78
C PRO A 56 0.98 -0.66 20.88
N LEU A 57 1.09 0.64 21.18
CA LEU A 57 0.49 1.70 20.37
C LEU A 57 1.07 1.74 18.95
N LEU A 58 2.39 1.67 18.80
CA LEU A 58 3.03 1.66 17.47
C LEU A 58 2.67 0.39 16.70
N LEU A 59 2.54 -0.74 17.39
CA LEU A 59 2.11 -1.98 16.77
C LEU A 59 0.67 -1.89 16.27
N ALA A 60 -0.25 -1.34 17.06
CA ALA A 60 -1.62 -1.11 16.64
C ALA A 60 -1.69 -0.20 15.40
N VAL A 61 -0.91 0.88 15.38
CA VAL A 61 -0.81 1.77 14.22
C VAL A 61 -0.26 1.04 12.99
N SER A 62 0.79 0.23 13.14
CA SER A 62 1.34 -0.54 12.01
C SER A 62 0.33 -1.53 11.43
N TRP A 63 -0.43 -2.20 12.28
CA TRP A 63 -1.49 -3.12 11.86
C TRP A 63 -2.64 -2.40 11.18
N ALA A 64 -3.04 -1.22 11.69
CA ALA A 64 -4.03 -0.38 11.02
C ALA A 64 -3.59 -0.02 9.60
N ILE A 65 -2.32 0.36 9.41
CA ILE A 65 -1.76 0.65 8.08
C ILE A 65 -1.82 -0.60 7.18
N PHE A 66 -1.42 -1.77 7.67
CA PHE A 66 -1.48 -3.01 6.88
C PHE A 66 -2.90 -3.40 6.49
N LEU A 67 -3.87 -3.24 7.39
CA LEU A 67 -5.28 -3.51 7.08
C LEU A 67 -5.82 -2.56 6.01
N VAL A 68 -5.46 -1.28 6.08
CA VAL A 68 -5.83 -0.31 5.04
C VAL A 68 -5.24 -0.70 3.68
N VAL A 69 -3.94 -1.02 3.64
CA VAL A 69 -3.26 -1.46 2.40
C VAL A 69 -3.91 -2.73 1.84
N LEU A 70 -4.17 -3.72 2.70
CA LEU A 70 -4.83 -4.97 2.32
C LEU A 70 -6.24 -4.71 1.77
N ALA A 71 -7.03 -3.88 2.45
CA ALA A 71 -8.38 -3.54 2.00
C ALA A 71 -8.36 -2.88 0.62
N VAL A 72 -7.46 -1.91 0.38
CA VAL A 72 -7.32 -1.26 -0.92
C VAL A 72 -6.89 -2.27 -2.00
N ALA A 73 -5.94 -3.16 -1.70
CA ALA A 73 -5.51 -4.18 -2.65
C ALA A 73 -6.64 -5.16 -3.00
N VAL A 74 -7.40 -5.64 -2.01
CA VAL A 74 -8.56 -6.51 -2.21
C VAL A 74 -9.63 -5.81 -3.04
N VAL A 75 -9.96 -4.54 -2.74
CA VAL A 75 -10.91 -3.76 -3.53
C VAL A 75 -10.41 -3.59 -4.97
N GLY A 76 -9.13 -3.30 -5.18
CA GLY A 76 -8.55 -3.19 -6.52
C GLY A 76 -8.67 -4.49 -7.32
N VAL A 77 -8.34 -5.63 -6.71
CA VAL A 77 -8.46 -6.95 -7.33
C VAL A 77 -9.93 -7.28 -7.63
N LEU A 78 -10.84 -7.08 -6.67
CA LEU A 78 -12.27 -7.31 -6.86
C LEU A 78 -12.87 -6.41 -7.93
N PHE A 79 -12.40 -5.16 -8.04
CA PHE A 79 -12.84 -4.25 -9.09
C PHE A 79 -12.39 -4.72 -10.47
N ILE A 80 -11.15 -5.19 -10.61
CA ILE A 80 -10.64 -5.75 -11.88
C ILE A 80 -11.36 -7.06 -12.22
N ALA A 81 -11.65 -7.89 -11.22
CA ALA A 81 -12.26 -9.21 -11.40
C ALA A 81 -13.79 -9.21 -11.33
N ARG A 82 -14.46 -8.06 -11.20
CA ARG A 82 -15.91 -7.99 -10.90
C ARG A 82 -16.78 -8.77 -11.89
N ASP A 83 -16.46 -8.71 -13.18
CA ASP A 83 -17.27 -9.33 -14.22
C ASP A 83 -16.98 -10.84 -14.31
N PHE A 84 -15.74 -11.26 -14.03
CA PHE A 84 -15.37 -12.68 -13.88
C PHE A 84 -16.09 -13.33 -12.70
N LEU A 85 -16.17 -12.63 -11.56
CA LEU A 85 -16.91 -13.10 -10.38
C LEU A 85 -18.42 -13.18 -10.67
N GLY A 86 -18.98 -12.21 -11.39
CA GLY A 86 -20.38 -12.23 -11.81
C GLY A 86 -20.72 -13.42 -12.69
N HIS A 87 -19.86 -13.76 -13.66
CA HIS A 87 -20.11 -14.88 -14.58
C HIS A 87 -19.87 -16.27 -13.99
N HIS A 88 -18.83 -16.45 -13.16
CA HIS A 88 -18.47 -17.78 -12.65
C HIS A 88 -19.02 -18.11 -11.26
N LEU A 89 -19.18 -17.10 -10.39
CA LEU A 89 -19.60 -17.29 -9.00
C LEU A 89 -21.03 -16.79 -8.76
N GLY A 90 -21.66 -16.14 -9.75
CA GLY A 90 -22.98 -15.50 -9.59
C GLY A 90 -22.97 -14.31 -8.64
N TRP A 91 -21.79 -13.83 -8.25
CA TRP A 91 -21.61 -12.73 -7.29
C TRP A 91 -21.39 -11.41 -8.01
N TYR A 92 -22.45 -10.60 -8.09
CA TYR A 92 -22.42 -9.27 -8.65
C TYR A 92 -21.94 -8.23 -7.62
N LEU A 93 -20.65 -8.27 -7.28
CA LEU A 93 -20.01 -7.25 -6.43
C LEU A 93 -19.67 -6.00 -7.24
N LEU A 94 -19.64 -4.84 -6.55
CA LEU A 94 -19.11 -3.56 -7.07
C LEU A 94 -19.76 -3.05 -8.37
N GLY A 95 -21.07 -3.24 -8.53
CA GLY A 95 -21.85 -2.67 -9.63
C GLY A 95 -21.81 -3.50 -10.93
N ALA A 96 -21.36 -4.76 -10.87
CA ALA A 96 -21.51 -5.72 -11.97
C ALA A 96 -22.99 -5.85 -12.35
N LYS A 97 -23.31 -5.67 -13.63
CA LYS A 97 -24.68 -5.74 -14.14
C LYS A 97 -25.00 -7.20 -14.46
N PRO A 98 -26.17 -7.74 -14.03
CA PRO A 98 -26.63 -9.04 -14.49
C PRO A 98 -26.73 -9.04 -16.02
N ALA A 99 -26.19 -10.10 -16.64
CA ALA A 99 -26.34 -10.35 -18.07
C ALA A 99 -27.81 -10.63 -18.40
#